data_AF-A0A661E0Y4-F1
#
_entry.id   AF-A0A661E0Y4-F1
#
_cell.length_a   1.000
_cell.length_b   1.000
_cell.length_c   1.000
_cell.angle_alpha   90.00
_cell.angle_beta   90.00
_cell.angle_gamma   90.00
#
_symmetry.space_group_name_H-M   'P 1'
#
loop_
_entity.id
_entity.type
_entity.pdbx_description
1 polymer ?
#
loop_
_entity_poly.entity_id
_entity_poly.type
_entity_poly.pdbx_seq_one_letter_code
_entity_poly.pdbx_strand_id
1 'polypeptide(L)'
;MSEENTPTDNPGVTVVTDWRDSLPQDVQQWEETKNAVDMEAFFSNMGDMRSMIGRSIQVPGPDASAERRQEYLQKLLDKSPEVMLKPDPDKMGDFFDSMGRPKDSATYVPPESTDDLPVNADSVDMFRKMAYEAGLTQSQFEQIALGMSKKTLENSNTANSERQTEQGALKSEWGMAYDQNMAIAEKIKGEHFPHLNFPIGELDSATVKALHSIGKSMIGEGMEIAATDGAASIMTPSEAQSKIDEILTNKEHAYWQRHHPGHKAAVERVIELHTLTG
;
A
#
# COMPACT_ATOMS: atom_id res chain seq x y z
N MET A 1 -75.02 88.45 -13.85
CA MET A 1 -75.91 88.15 -14.98
C MET A 1 -75.76 86.68 -15.27
N SER A 2 -76.91 86.02 -15.41
CA SER A 2 -77.13 84.60 -15.64
C SER A 2 -76.30 84.04 -16.78
N GLU A 3 -75.90 82.78 -16.69
CA GLU A 3 -76.49 81.75 -17.55
C GLU A 3 -76.13 80.35 -17.06
N GLU A 4 -77.21 79.63 -16.77
CA GLU A 4 -77.31 78.20 -16.56
C GLU A 4 -77.11 77.50 -17.91
N ASN A 5 -76.26 76.48 -17.95
CA ASN A 5 -76.30 75.50 -19.03
C ASN A 5 -75.79 74.15 -18.52
N THR A 6 -76.73 73.21 -18.42
CA THR A 6 -76.49 71.76 -18.46
C THR A 6 -77.38 71.22 -19.59
N PRO A 7 -77.23 69.98 -20.08
CA PRO A 7 -76.11 69.03 -20.04
C PRO A 7 -75.81 68.43 -21.45
N THR A 8 -74.66 67.79 -21.62
CA THR A 8 -74.57 66.65 -22.56
C THR A 8 -73.79 65.52 -21.92
N ASP A 9 -74.57 64.56 -21.43
CA ASP A 9 -74.22 63.17 -21.24
C ASP A 9 -73.54 62.61 -22.50
N ASN A 10 -72.34 62.04 -22.34
CA ASN A 10 -71.67 61.27 -23.37
C ASN A 10 -71.33 59.90 -22.75
N PRO A 11 -71.81 58.78 -23.33
CA PRO A 11 -71.91 57.52 -22.63
C PRO A 11 -70.59 56.76 -22.63
N GLY A 12 -70.32 56.08 -21.51
CA GLY A 12 -69.43 54.92 -21.50
C GLY A 12 -67.96 55.20 -21.24
N VAL A 13 -67.63 55.87 -20.12
CA VAL A 13 -66.35 55.59 -19.46
C VAL A 13 -66.48 54.22 -18.81
N THR A 14 -66.06 53.18 -19.52
CA THR A 14 -65.87 51.85 -18.92
C THR A 14 -64.85 52.00 -17.81
N VAL A 15 -65.31 51.92 -16.56
CA VAL A 15 -64.43 51.77 -15.41
C VAL A 15 -63.73 50.43 -15.61
N VAL A 16 -62.46 50.47 -16.02
CA VAL A 16 -61.60 49.29 -16.07
C VAL A 16 -61.37 48.87 -14.61
N THR A 17 -62.24 48.02 -14.08
CA THR A 17 -62.20 47.57 -12.68
C THR A 17 -61.11 46.55 -12.41
N ASP A 18 -60.71 45.78 -13.43
CA ASP A 18 -59.56 44.89 -13.33
C ASP A 18 -58.40 45.49 -14.12
N TRP A 19 -57.31 45.79 -13.41
CA TRP A 19 -56.10 46.35 -14.01
C TRP A 19 -55.51 45.43 -15.09
N ARG A 20 -55.86 44.14 -15.08
CA ARG A 20 -55.46 43.15 -16.08
C ARG A 20 -56.00 43.47 -17.47
N ASP A 21 -57.21 44.02 -17.56
CA ASP A 21 -57.83 44.36 -18.85
C ASP A 21 -57.10 45.51 -19.58
N SER A 22 -56.25 46.26 -18.85
CA SER A 22 -55.40 47.31 -19.41
C SER A 22 -54.11 46.78 -20.04
N LEU A 23 -53.76 45.51 -19.83
CA LEU A 23 -52.57 44.89 -20.40
C LEU A 23 -52.85 44.33 -21.81
N PRO A 24 -51.82 44.21 -22.67
CA PRO A 24 -51.93 43.47 -23.93
C PRO A 24 -52.44 42.03 -23.73
N GLN A 25 -53.25 41.53 -24.67
CA GLN A 25 -53.94 40.23 -24.55
C GLN A 25 -52.99 39.04 -24.31
N ASP A 26 -51.78 39.09 -24.83
CA ASP A 26 -50.73 38.09 -24.63
C ASP A 26 -50.23 38.03 -23.18
N VAL A 27 -50.09 39.19 -22.53
CA VAL A 27 -49.64 39.30 -21.13
C VAL A 27 -50.77 38.91 -20.16
N GLN A 28 -52.03 39.20 -20.50
CA GLN A 28 -53.19 38.79 -19.70
C GLN A 28 -53.26 37.27 -19.47
N GLN A 29 -52.72 36.49 -20.41
CA GLN A 29 -52.74 35.03 -20.35
C GLN A 29 -51.61 34.44 -19.49
N TRP A 30 -50.64 35.25 -19.07
CA TRP A 30 -49.53 34.79 -18.23
C TRP A 30 -50.05 34.37 -16.85
N GLU A 31 -49.51 33.28 -16.32
CA GLU A 31 -49.89 32.79 -14.98
C GLU A 31 -49.51 33.82 -13.90
N GLU A 32 -48.45 34.58 -14.12
CA GLU A 32 -48.00 35.68 -13.27
C GLU A 32 -49.03 36.82 -13.19
N THR A 33 -49.74 37.10 -14.29
CA THR A 33 -50.79 38.12 -14.35
C THR A 33 -52.09 37.64 -13.71
N LYS A 34 -52.43 36.36 -13.86
CA LYS A 34 -53.60 35.75 -13.19
C LYS A 34 -53.42 35.67 -11.67
N ASN A 35 -52.20 35.36 -11.22
CA ASN A 35 -51.89 35.12 -9.80
C ASN A 35 -51.46 36.37 -9.02
N ALA A 36 -51.13 37.49 -9.67
CA ALA A 36 -50.77 38.73 -8.98
C ALA A 36 -51.97 39.38 -8.29
N VAL A 37 -51.82 39.89 -7.06
CA VAL A 37 -52.92 40.51 -6.30
C VAL A 37 -53.34 41.86 -6.90
N ASP A 38 -52.34 42.68 -7.28
CA ASP A 38 -52.51 43.99 -7.91
C ASP A 38 -51.39 44.25 -8.94
N MET A 39 -51.50 45.38 -9.64
CA MET A 39 -50.55 45.78 -10.68
C MET A 39 -49.14 46.02 -10.11
N GLU A 40 -49.02 46.53 -8.88
CA GLU A 40 -47.73 46.79 -8.23
C GLU A 40 -47.01 45.48 -7.89
N ALA A 41 -47.73 44.50 -7.33
CA ALA A 41 -47.24 43.16 -7.05
C ALA A 41 -46.83 42.42 -8.34
N PHE A 42 -47.56 42.60 -9.44
CA PHE A 42 -47.18 42.07 -10.74
C PHE A 42 -45.84 42.64 -11.23
N PHE A 43 -45.68 43.96 -11.23
CA PHE A 43 -44.44 44.61 -11.65
C PHE A 43 -43.28 44.33 -10.70
N SER A 44 -43.55 44.20 -9.40
CA SER A 44 -42.55 43.81 -8.39
C SER A 44 -42.05 42.39 -8.63
N ASN A 45 -42.95 41.42 -8.80
CA ASN A 45 -42.59 40.03 -9.12
C ASN A 45 -41.85 39.93 -10.47
N MET A 46 -42.27 40.69 -11.48
CA MET A 46 -41.56 40.77 -12.76
C MET A 46 -40.16 41.39 -12.60
N GLY A 47 -40.02 42.40 -11.72
CA GLY A 47 -38.75 43.00 -11.36
C GLY A 47 -37.81 42.00 -10.69
N ASP A 48 -38.33 41.21 -9.75
CA ASP A 48 -37.60 40.15 -9.06
C ASP A 48 -37.20 39.02 -10.00
N MET A 49 -38.09 38.58 -10.90
CA MET A 49 -37.78 37.59 -11.94
C MET A 49 -36.71 38.11 -12.91
N ARG A 50 -36.80 39.38 -13.36
CA ARG A 50 -35.75 40.00 -14.19
C ARG A 50 -34.43 40.13 -13.45
N SER A 51 -34.48 40.43 -12.15
CA SER A 51 -33.30 40.46 -11.28
C SER A 51 -32.68 39.07 -11.14
N MET A 52 -33.49 38.03 -10.94
CA MET A 52 -33.04 36.62 -10.90
C MET A 52 -32.42 36.19 -12.23
N ILE A 53 -33.06 36.49 -13.36
CA ILE A 53 -32.51 36.21 -14.70
C ILE A 53 -31.18 36.94 -14.90
N GLY A 54 -31.09 38.21 -14.50
CA GLY A 54 -29.84 39.00 -14.58
C GLY A 54 -28.73 38.49 -13.66
N ARG A 55 -29.09 37.87 -12.51
CA ARG A 55 -28.15 37.25 -11.59
C ARG A 55 -27.78 35.81 -11.97
N SER A 56 -28.65 35.10 -12.70
CA SER A 56 -28.46 33.72 -13.13
C SER A 56 -27.33 33.59 -14.15
N ILE A 57 -26.55 32.51 -14.07
CA ILE A 57 -25.59 32.15 -15.10
C ILE A 57 -26.29 31.18 -16.07
N GLN A 58 -26.47 31.58 -17.32
CA GLN A 58 -27.15 30.77 -18.34
C GLN A 58 -26.21 29.66 -18.85
N VAL A 59 -26.60 28.39 -18.65
CA VAL A 59 -25.83 27.23 -19.13
C VAL A 59 -25.94 27.16 -20.67
N PRO A 60 -24.82 27.18 -21.41
CA PRO A 60 -24.85 27.05 -22.86
C PRO A 60 -25.41 25.69 -23.30
N GLY A 61 -26.22 25.68 -24.37
CA GLY A 61 -26.74 24.45 -24.98
C GLY A 61 -25.65 23.60 -25.67
N PRO A 62 -26.00 22.37 -26.11
CA PRO A 62 -25.04 21.40 -26.67
C PRO A 62 -24.31 21.90 -27.93
N ASP A 63 -24.91 22.82 -28.70
CA ASP A 63 -24.34 23.40 -29.92
C ASP A 63 -23.67 24.78 -29.70
N ALA A 64 -23.53 25.22 -28.45
CA ALA A 64 -22.91 26.51 -28.16
C ALA A 64 -21.43 26.53 -28.57
N SER A 65 -21.01 27.64 -29.18
CA SER A 65 -19.62 27.90 -29.58
C SER A 65 -18.65 27.81 -28.39
N ALA A 66 -17.38 27.53 -28.69
CA ALA A 66 -16.33 27.42 -27.67
C ALA A 66 -16.19 28.72 -26.84
N GLU A 67 -16.28 29.87 -27.49
CA GLU A 67 -16.25 31.20 -26.86
C GLU A 67 -17.38 31.38 -25.84
N ARG A 68 -18.61 30.99 -26.19
CA ARG A 68 -19.77 31.10 -25.28
C ARG A 68 -19.66 30.18 -24.08
N ARG A 69 -19.03 29.01 -24.23
CA ARG A 69 -18.72 28.12 -23.11
C ARG A 69 -17.64 28.73 -22.21
N GLN A 70 -16.61 29.33 -22.79
CA GLN A 70 -15.54 29.98 -22.01
C GLN A 70 -16.07 31.15 -21.19
N GLU A 71 -16.93 32.00 -21.76
CA GLU A 71 -17.60 33.07 -21.02
C GLU A 71 -18.47 32.56 -19.85
N TYR A 72 -19.18 31.45 -20.07
CA TYR A 72 -19.95 30.78 -19.01
C TYR A 72 -19.04 30.30 -17.87
N LEU A 73 -17.95 29.62 -18.21
CA LEU A 73 -16.99 29.11 -17.22
C LEU A 73 -16.32 30.24 -16.45
N GLN A 74 -15.96 31.35 -17.11
CA GLN A 74 -15.41 32.52 -16.42
C GLN A 74 -16.40 33.12 -15.43
N LYS A 75 -17.66 33.33 -15.86
CA LYS A 75 -18.72 33.84 -14.96
C LYS A 75 -19.00 32.89 -13.79
N LEU A 76 -18.86 31.59 -14.00
CA LEU A 76 -19.02 30.57 -12.96
C LEU A 76 -17.89 30.68 -11.92
N LEU A 77 -16.64 30.77 -12.38
CA LEU A 77 -15.48 30.94 -11.50
C LEU A 77 -15.54 32.26 -10.70
N ASP A 78 -15.94 33.36 -11.34
CA ASP A 78 -16.05 34.67 -10.69
C ASP A 78 -17.13 34.70 -9.59
N LYS A 79 -18.25 33.98 -9.79
CA LYS A 79 -19.37 33.93 -8.83
C LYS A 79 -19.27 32.78 -7.83
N SER A 80 -18.46 31.76 -8.13
CA SER A 80 -18.36 30.54 -7.33
C SER A 80 -16.89 30.07 -7.28
N PRO A 81 -16.06 30.71 -6.44
CA PRO A 81 -14.62 30.42 -6.38
C PRO A 81 -14.29 29.02 -5.84
N GLU A 82 -15.25 28.33 -5.23
CA GLU A 82 -15.11 26.94 -4.76
C GLU A 82 -15.24 25.91 -5.89
N VAL A 83 -15.75 26.31 -7.07
CA VAL A 83 -15.91 25.42 -8.21
C VAL A 83 -14.57 25.26 -8.92
N MET A 84 -14.05 24.04 -8.95
CA MET A 84 -12.88 23.71 -9.75
C MET A 84 -13.32 23.13 -11.09
N LEU A 85 -12.81 23.69 -12.19
CA LEU A 85 -13.01 23.10 -13.50
C LEU A 85 -12.26 21.79 -13.60
N LYS A 86 -12.82 20.84 -14.36
CA LYS A 86 -12.07 19.66 -14.76
C LYS A 86 -10.77 20.12 -15.44
N PRO A 87 -9.59 19.72 -14.95
CA PRO A 87 -8.34 20.11 -15.56
C PRO A 87 -8.23 19.56 -16.99
N ASP A 88 -7.62 20.36 -17.85
CA ASP A 88 -7.19 19.94 -19.17
C ASP A 88 -6.11 18.84 -18.99
N PRO A 89 -6.22 17.68 -19.66
CA PRO A 89 -5.17 16.65 -19.63
C PRO A 89 -3.76 17.21 -19.88
N ASP A 90 -3.64 18.22 -20.75
CA ASP A 90 -2.36 18.83 -21.11
C ASP A 90 -1.83 19.81 -20.03
N LYS A 91 -2.65 20.16 -19.03
CA LYS A 91 -2.31 21.07 -17.91
C LYS A 91 -2.48 20.43 -16.54
N MET A 92 -2.44 19.10 -16.47
CA MET A 92 -2.52 18.37 -15.20
C MET A 92 -1.44 18.77 -14.18
N GLY A 93 -0.28 19.27 -14.65
CA GLY A 93 0.77 19.78 -13.78
C GLY A 93 0.31 20.92 -12.87
N ASP A 94 -0.37 21.93 -13.44
CA ASP A 94 -0.89 23.08 -12.68
C ASP A 94 -1.95 22.64 -11.65
N PHE A 95 -2.75 21.64 -12.03
CA PHE A 95 -3.73 21.02 -11.13
C PHE A 95 -3.04 20.34 -9.94
N PHE A 96 -2.04 19.50 -10.17
CA PHE A 96 -1.32 18.85 -9.08
C PHE A 96 -0.59 19.85 -8.18
N ASP A 97 0.00 20.89 -8.76
CA ASP A 97 0.62 21.97 -8.01
C ASP A 97 -0.39 22.70 -7.11
N SER A 98 -1.61 22.95 -7.60
CA SER A 98 -2.69 23.54 -6.79
C SER A 98 -3.14 22.66 -5.62
N MET A 99 -2.98 21.34 -5.75
CA MET A 99 -3.29 20.35 -4.73
C MET A 99 -2.17 20.18 -3.69
N GLY A 100 -1.04 20.87 -3.85
CA GLY A 100 0.09 20.79 -2.92
C GLY A 100 1.15 19.75 -3.30
N ARG A 101 1.28 19.44 -4.59
CA ARG A 101 2.47 18.75 -5.11
C ARG A 101 3.71 19.66 -4.96
N PRO A 102 4.83 19.15 -4.43
CA PRO A 102 6.10 19.86 -4.43
C PRO A 102 6.57 20.25 -5.83
N LYS A 103 7.29 21.37 -5.94
CA LYS A 103 7.69 21.96 -7.25
C LYS A 103 8.68 21.11 -8.04
N ASP A 104 9.43 20.26 -7.36
CA ASP A 104 10.39 19.33 -7.95
C ASP A 104 10.45 18.02 -7.14
N SER A 105 10.84 16.93 -7.80
CA SER A 105 11.04 15.63 -7.16
C SER A 105 12.00 15.68 -5.95
N ALA A 106 13.05 16.50 -5.97
CA ALA A 106 14.01 16.61 -4.87
C ALA A 106 13.43 17.31 -3.63
N THR A 107 12.34 18.06 -3.79
CA THR A 107 11.74 18.84 -2.70
C THR A 107 10.82 18.04 -1.78
N TYR A 108 10.52 16.79 -2.13
CA TYR A 108 9.82 15.88 -1.23
C TYR A 108 10.67 15.55 -0.01
N VAL A 109 10.08 15.78 1.16
CA VAL A 109 10.70 15.45 2.44
C VAL A 109 10.28 14.04 2.84
N PRO A 110 11.21 13.07 2.99
CA PRO A 110 10.88 11.76 3.51
C PRO A 110 10.52 11.84 4.99
N PRO A 111 9.75 10.87 5.51
CA PRO A 111 9.52 10.77 6.94
C PRO A 111 10.86 10.63 7.68
N GLU A 112 10.91 11.10 8.93
CA GLU A 112 12.11 10.97 9.76
C GLU A 112 12.50 9.50 9.90
N SER A 113 13.76 9.20 9.60
CA SER A 113 14.31 7.87 9.83
C SER A 113 14.55 7.71 11.33
N THR A 114 14.07 6.60 11.88
CA THR A 114 14.37 6.16 13.24
C THR A 114 15.03 4.79 13.20
N ASP A 115 15.62 4.34 14.30
CA ASP A 115 16.19 2.99 14.40
C ASP A 115 15.12 1.91 14.10
N ASP A 116 13.87 2.15 14.50
CA ASP A 116 12.74 1.27 14.26
C ASP A 116 12.16 1.39 12.84
N LEU A 117 12.38 2.51 12.15
CA LEU A 117 11.88 2.78 10.80
C LEU A 117 13.03 3.28 9.93
N PRO A 118 13.93 2.39 9.50
CA PRO A 118 15.03 2.78 8.64
C PRO A 118 14.48 3.17 7.27
N VAL A 119 14.70 4.44 6.91
CA VAL A 119 14.36 4.95 5.60
C VAL A 119 15.56 4.75 4.68
N ASN A 120 15.44 3.86 3.68
CA ASN A 120 16.50 3.62 2.71
C ASN A 120 16.61 4.80 1.73
N ALA A 121 17.79 5.42 1.66
CA ALA A 121 18.05 6.61 0.85
C ALA A 121 17.86 6.38 -0.67
N ASP A 122 18.30 5.23 -1.19
CA ASP A 122 18.16 4.90 -2.62
C ASP A 122 16.69 4.70 -3.01
N SER A 123 15.92 4.03 -2.14
CA SER A 123 14.48 3.85 -2.30
C SER A 123 13.74 5.19 -2.24
N VAL A 124 14.18 6.12 -1.39
CA VAL A 124 13.58 7.46 -1.30
C VAL A 124 13.76 8.23 -2.60
N ASP A 125 14.96 8.26 -3.18
CA ASP A 125 15.20 9.03 -4.41
C ASP A 125 14.42 8.50 -5.61
N MET A 126 14.27 7.17 -5.72
CA MET A 126 13.37 6.57 -6.72
C MET A 126 11.92 6.97 -6.45
N PHE A 127 11.47 6.88 -5.20
CA PHE A 127 10.10 7.21 -4.82
C PHE A 127 9.77 8.68 -5.04
N ARG A 128 10.71 9.60 -4.79
CA ARG A 128 10.59 11.04 -5.08
C ARG A 128 10.27 11.32 -6.54
N LYS A 129 10.97 10.66 -7.47
CA LYS A 129 10.75 10.82 -8.91
C LYS A 129 9.36 10.31 -9.30
N MET A 130 9.00 9.11 -8.85
CA MET A 130 7.67 8.54 -9.10
C MET A 130 6.56 9.40 -8.50
N ALA A 131 6.76 9.95 -7.31
CA ALA A 131 5.79 10.81 -6.65
C ALA A 131 5.54 12.10 -7.43
N TYR A 132 6.59 12.73 -7.94
CA TYR A 132 6.49 13.92 -8.77
C TYR A 132 5.73 13.66 -10.08
N GLU A 133 6.08 12.58 -10.77
CA GLU A 133 5.42 12.14 -12.01
C GLU A 133 3.95 11.76 -11.78
N ALA A 134 3.66 11.08 -10.67
CA ALA A 134 2.31 10.67 -10.28
C ALA A 134 1.45 11.82 -9.72
N GLY A 135 2.03 12.99 -9.50
CA GLY A 135 1.29 14.15 -9.02
C GLY A 135 1.03 14.17 -7.51
N LEU A 136 1.77 13.39 -6.70
CA LEU A 136 1.47 13.20 -5.28
C LEU A 136 1.71 14.45 -4.46
N THR A 137 0.87 14.71 -3.47
CA THR A 137 1.12 15.76 -2.48
C THR A 137 2.20 15.33 -1.48
N GLN A 138 2.81 16.29 -0.79
CA GLN A 138 3.80 15.99 0.26
C GLN A 138 3.23 15.06 1.35
N SER A 139 1.98 15.27 1.78
CA SER A 139 1.33 14.43 2.80
C SER A 139 1.08 12.99 2.31
N GLN A 140 0.69 12.82 1.04
CA GLN A 140 0.52 11.50 0.45
C GLN A 140 1.86 10.76 0.35
N PHE A 141 2.92 11.47 -0.05
CA PHE A 141 4.27 10.93 -0.10
C PHE A 141 4.72 10.41 1.27
N GLU A 142 4.58 11.21 2.32
CA GLU A 142 4.95 10.83 3.69
C GLU A 142 4.18 9.58 4.17
N GLN A 143 2.85 9.52 3.96
CA GLN A 143 2.04 8.38 4.39
C GLN A 143 2.43 7.08 3.67
N ILE A 144 2.67 7.15 2.36
CA ILE A 144 3.08 5.99 1.57
C ILE A 144 4.49 5.55 1.97
N ALA A 145 5.44 6.49 2.12
CA ALA A 145 6.80 6.20 2.56
C ALA A 145 6.81 5.55 3.96
N LEU A 146 6.01 6.04 4.90
CA LEU A 146 5.87 5.47 6.23
C LEU A 146 5.26 4.06 6.16
N GLY A 147 4.20 3.87 5.37
CA GLY A 147 3.55 2.57 5.17
C GLY A 147 4.51 1.52 4.58
N MET A 148 5.30 1.90 3.58
CA MET A 148 6.32 1.03 2.99
C MET A 148 7.43 0.67 3.98
N SER A 149 7.90 1.66 4.76
CA SER A 149 8.94 1.44 5.78
C SER A 149 8.44 0.49 6.87
N LYS A 150 7.20 0.70 7.35
CA LYS A 150 6.55 -0.20 8.32
C LYS A 150 6.38 -1.62 7.78
N LYS A 151 5.95 -1.75 6.52
CA LYS A 151 5.78 -3.08 5.90
C LYS A 151 7.11 -3.79 5.71
N THR A 152 8.15 -3.05 5.34
CA THR A 152 9.52 -3.58 5.20
C THR A 152 10.05 -4.08 6.54
N LEU A 153 9.86 -3.30 7.61
CA LEU A 153 10.21 -3.71 8.96
C LEU A 153 9.44 -4.97 9.40
N GLU A 154 8.13 -5.00 9.20
CA GLU A 154 7.28 -6.15 9.53
C GLU A 154 7.78 -7.41 8.81
N ASN A 155 8.01 -7.33 7.49
CA ASN A 155 8.52 -8.45 6.70
C ASN A 155 9.92 -8.89 7.17
N SER A 156 10.80 -7.95 7.51
CA SER A 156 12.14 -8.24 8.03
C SER A 156 12.07 -8.95 9.38
N ASN A 157 11.19 -8.49 10.29
CA ASN A 157 10.98 -9.11 11.59
C ASN A 157 10.39 -10.51 11.46
N THR A 158 9.41 -10.72 10.58
CA THR A 158 8.87 -12.04 10.27
C THR A 158 9.96 -12.96 9.73
N ALA A 159 10.72 -12.53 8.73
CA ALA A 159 11.81 -13.33 8.17
C ALA A 159 12.91 -13.64 9.20
N ASN A 160 13.25 -12.68 10.07
CA ASN A 160 14.19 -12.89 11.17
C ASN A 160 13.66 -13.91 12.18
N SER A 161 12.38 -13.82 12.56
CA SER A 161 11.75 -14.76 13.48
C SER A 161 11.68 -16.17 12.90
N GLU A 162 11.33 -16.29 11.63
CA GLU A 162 11.31 -17.57 10.90
C GLU A 162 12.72 -18.17 10.85
N ARG A 163 13.74 -17.37 10.50
CA ARG A 163 15.14 -17.80 10.53
C ARG A 163 15.61 -18.27 11.90
N GLN A 164 15.29 -17.54 12.97
CA GLN A 164 15.63 -17.96 14.33
C GLN A 164 14.97 -19.28 14.71
N THR A 165 13.71 -19.47 14.30
CA THR A 165 12.98 -20.72 14.51
C THR A 165 13.63 -21.88 13.76
N GLU A 166 13.98 -21.67 12.50
CA GLU A 166 14.65 -22.67 11.66
C GLU A 166 16.04 -23.04 12.18
N GLN A 167 16.84 -22.07 12.61
CA GLN A 167 18.14 -22.34 13.24
C GLN A 167 17.98 -23.12 14.55
N GLY A 168 16.98 -22.78 15.37
CA GLY A 168 16.64 -23.54 16.57
C GLY A 168 16.30 -25.00 16.26
N ALA A 169 15.52 -25.23 15.20
CA ALA A 169 15.19 -26.57 14.73
C ALA A 169 16.43 -27.34 14.23
N LEU A 170 17.31 -26.71 13.45
CA LEU A 170 18.58 -27.32 13.03
C LEU A 170 19.45 -27.70 14.22
N LYS A 171 19.57 -26.81 15.20
CA LYS A 171 20.37 -27.06 16.41
C LYS A 171 19.79 -28.22 17.22
N SER A 172 18.46 -28.32 17.30
CA SER A 172 17.80 -29.47 17.92
C SER A 172 18.03 -30.77 17.15
N GLU A 173 18.03 -30.72 15.82
CA GLU A 173 18.19 -31.90 14.95
C GLU A 173 19.63 -32.42 14.92
N TRP A 174 20.60 -31.52 14.87
CA TRP A 174 22.02 -31.88 14.80
C TRP A 174 22.66 -32.06 16.17
N GLY A 175 22.09 -31.48 17.23
CA GLY A 175 22.59 -31.61 18.59
C GLY A 175 24.05 -31.20 18.71
N MET A 176 24.88 -32.07 19.29
CA MET A 176 26.32 -31.84 19.44
C MET A 176 27.07 -31.73 18.11
N ALA A 177 26.54 -32.29 17.03
CA ALA A 177 27.15 -32.22 15.70
C ALA A 177 26.85 -30.90 14.97
N TYR A 178 26.08 -29.98 15.58
CA TYR A 178 25.65 -28.74 14.92
C TYR A 178 26.84 -27.94 14.35
N ASP A 179 27.84 -27.63 15.16
CA ASP A 179 28.99 -26.82 14.72
C ASP A 179 29.81 -27.52 13.64
N GLN A 180 29.98 -28.85 13.74
CA GLN A 180 30.67 -29.65 12.72
C GLN A 180 29.91 -29.62 11.39
N ASN A 181 28.59 -29.84 11.42
CA ASN A 181 27.75 -29.87 10.23
C ASN A 181 27.66 -28.48 9.56
N MET A 182 27.62 -27.40 10.36
CA MET A 182 27.69 -26.03 9.85
C MET A 182 29.04 -25.72 9.19
N ALA A 183 30.16 -26.19 9.76
CA ALA A 183 31.48 -26.02 9.17
C ALA A 183 31.64 -26.76 7.84
N ILE A 184 31.08 -27.98 7.74
CA ILE A 184 31.03 -28.74 6.50
C ILE A 184 30.23 -27.97 5.43
N ALA A 185 29.05 -27.46 5.79
CA ALA A 185 28.20 -26.70 4.88
C ALA A 185 28.86 -25.38 4.41
N GLU A 186 29.51 -24.64 5.31
CA GLU A 186 30.24 -23.40 4.98
C GLU A 186 31.42 -23.68 4.03
N LYS A 187 32.17 -24.77 4.25
CA LYS A 187 33.26 -25.17 3.35
C LYS A 187 32.75 -25.46 1.94
N ILE A 188 31.69 -26.26 1.82
CA ILE A 188 31.06 -26.56 0.52
C ILE A 188 30.55 -25.30 -0.17
N LYS A 189 29.91 -24.39 0.58
CA LYS A 189 29.46 -23.11 0.05
C LYS A 189 30.64 -22.32 -0.53
N GLY A 190 31.73 -22.18 0.23
CA GLY A 190 32.91 -21.42 -0.20
C GLY A 190 33.60 -22.03 -1.43
N GLU A 191 33.74 -23.36 -1.48
CA GLU A 191 34.48 -24.05 -2.54
C GLU A 191 33.66 -24.22 -3.83
N HIS A 192 32.36 -24.50 -3.72
CA HIS A 192 31.52 -24.90 -4.86
C HIS A 192 30.42 -23.88 -5.20
N PHE A 193 30.05 -23.00 -4.28
CA PHE A 193 29.00 -22.01 -4.47
C PHE A 193 29.45 -20.58 -4.11
N PRO A 194 30.58 -20.09 -4.64
CA PRO A 194 31.15 -18.78 -4.26
C PRO A 194 30.26 -17.58 -4.63
N HIS A 195 29.21 -17.79 -5.44
CA HIS A 195 28.22 -16.76 -5.77
C HIS A 195 27.18 -16.56 -4.64
N LEU A 196 27.10 -17.48 -3.68
CA LEU A 196 26.28 -17.31 -2.48
C LEU A 196 27.01 -16.40 -1.50
N ASN A 197 26.79 -15.09 -1.65
CA ASN A 197 27.44 -14.04 -0.86
C ASN A 197 26.88 -13.88 0.56
N PHE A 198 25.99 -14.76 0.99
CA PHE A 198 25.42 -14.74 2.34
C PHE A 198 26.23 -15.64 3.30
N PRO A 199 26.42 -15.24 4.57
CA PRO A 199 26.92 -16.14 5.62
C PRO A 199 26.06 -17.41 5.70
N ILE A 200 26.63 -18.58 6.02
CA ILE A 200 25.83 -19.84 6.11
C ILE A 200 24.68 -19.72 7.10
N GLY A 201 24.84 -18.94 8.18
CA GLY A 201 23.79 -18.70 9.15
C GLY A 201 22.61 -17.89 8.61
N GLU A 202 22.76 -17.18 7.50
CA GLU A 202 21.68 -16.42 6.88
C GLU A 202 20.91 -17.22 5.82
N LEU A 203 21.40 -18.40 5.45
CA LEU A 203 20.72 -19.30 4.52
C LEU A 203 19.60 -20.07 5.24
N ASP A 204 18.58 -20.46 4.47
CA ASP A 204 17.47 -21.27 4.99
C ASP A 204 17.95 -22.67 5.41
N SER A 205 17.19 -23.28 6.33
CA SER A 205 17.49 -24.60 6.88
C SER A 205 17.65 -25.70 5.84
N ALA A 206 16.86 -25.67 4.75
CA ALA A 206 16.90 -26.69 3.71
C ALA A 206 18.19 -26.58 2.87
N THR A 207 18.59 -25.35 2.53
CA THR A 207 19.85 -25.08 1.83
C THR A 207 21.05 -25.51 2.67
N VAL A 208 21.08 -25.17 3.95
CA VAL A 208 22.15 -25.58 4.88
C VAL A 208 22.27 -27.11 4.96
N LYS A 209 21.13 -27.82 5.05
CA LYS A 209 21.11 -29.29 5.04
C LYS A 209 21.57 -29.88 3.72
N ALA A 210 21.20 -29.28 2.59
CA ALA A 210 21.64 -29.72 1.27
C ALA A 210 23.16 -29.57 1.12
N LEU A 211 23.72 -28.42 1.50
CA LEU A 211 25.17 -28.17 1.49
C LEU A 211 25.91 -29.16 2.41
N HIS A 212 25.38 -29.42 3.61
CA HIS A 212 25.92 -30.44 4.50
C HIS A 212 25.87 -31.85 3.88
N SER A 213 24.75 -32.22 3.24
CA SER A 213 24.61 -33.53 2.58
C SER A 213 25.60 -33.73 1.44
N ILE A 214 25.85 -32.69 0.64
CA ILE A 214 26.87 -32.68 -0.41
C ILE A 214 28.25 -32.84 0.22
N GLY A 215 28.53 -32.12 1.30
CA GLY A 215 29.78 -32.24 2.04
C GLY A 215 29.99 -33.66 2.57
N LYS A 216 28.95 -34.26 3.18
CA LYS A 216 28.99 -35.63 3.70
C LYS A 216 29.31 -36.66 2.62
N SER A 217 28.73 -36.54 1.43
CA SER A 217 29.05 -37.46 0.32
C SER A 217 30.49 -37.28 -0.17
N MET A 218 30.99 -36.05 -0.20
CA MET A 218 32.34 -35.75 -0.69
C MET A 218 33.44 -36.09 0.32
N ILE A 219 33.18 -36.01 1.63
CA ILE A 219 34.11 -36.45 2.68
C ILE A 219 34.43 -37.95 2.54
N GLY A 220 33.45 -38.77 2.14
CA GLY A 220 33.66 -40.19 1.87
C GLY A 220 34.54 -40.48 0.65
N GLU A 221 34.68 -39.53 -0.26
CA GLU A 221 35.38 -39.68 -1.56
C GLU A 221 36.74 -38.98 -1.63
N GLY A 222 37.24 -38.42 -0.51
CA GLY A 222 38.59 -37.84 -0.43
C GLY A 222 38.66 -36.37 -0.05
N MET A 223 37.58 -35.77 0.43
CA MET A 223 37.65 -34.43 1.00
C MET A 223 38.30 -34.49 2.40
N GLU A 224 39.58 -34.10 2.51
CA GLU A 224 40.16 -33.71 3.80
C GLU A 224 39.48 -32.43 4.26
N ILE A 225 38.41 -32.59 5.03
CA ILE A 225 38.07 -31.55 5.99
C ILE A 225 39.15 -31.67 7.05
N ALA A 226 39.88 -30.56 7.28
CA ALA A 226 40.80 -30.44 8.39
C ALA A 226 39.99 -30.55 9.69
N ALA A 227 39.57 -31.78 10.02
CA ALA A 227 39.32 -32.18 11.36
C ALA A 227 40.67 -31.98 12.04
N THR A 228 40.75 -30.94 12.85
CA THR A 228 41.70 -30.85 13.96
C THR A 228 42.01 -32.27 14.45
N ASP A 229 43.29 -32.64 14.33
CA ASP A 229 43.86 -33.94 14.66
C ASP A 229 43.05 -34.68 15.75
N GLY A 230 42.37 -35.76 15.37
CA GLY A 230 41.76 -36.72 16.30
C GLY A 230 40.28 -36.53 16.65
N ALA A 231 39.55 -35.58 16.07
CA ALA A 231 38.10 -35.47 16.32
C ALA A 231 37.32 -36.61 15.63
N ALA A 232 36.92 -37.62 16.40
CA ALA A 232 35.90 -38.58 15.96
C ALA A 232 34.65 -37.81 15.50
N SER A 233 34.10 -38.13 14.32
CA SER A 233 32.90 -37.48 13.79
C SER A 233 31.80 -37.49 14.86
N ILE A 234 31.40 -36.32 15.32
CA ILE A 234 30.36 -36.16 16.34
C ILE A 234 29.05 -36.60 15.68
N MET A 235 28.33 -37.51 16.34
CA MET A 235 27.09 -38.08 15.80
C MET A 235 25.90 -37.18 16.12
N THR A 236 24.95 -37.09 15.20
CA THR A 236 23.65 -36.46 15.48
C THR A 236 22.79 -37.36 16.39
N PRO A 237 21.80 -36.82 17.13
CA PRO A 237 20.84 -37.61 17.89
C PRO A 237 20.14 -38.71 17.07
N SER A 238 19.74 -38.40 15.83
CA SER A 238 19.10 -39.38 14.94
C SER A 238 20.05 -40.50 14.51
N GLU A 239 21.32 -40.18 14.24
CA GLU A 239 22.34 -41.19 13.95
C GLU A 239 22.66 -42.06 15.16
N ALA A 240 22.67 -41.47 16.36
CA ALA A 240 22.86 -42.21 17.61
C ALA A 240 21.71 -43.20 17.85
N GLN A 241 20.46 -42.75 17.65
CA GLN A 241 19.29 -43.62 17.73
C GLN A 241 19.34 -44.76 16.71
N SER A 242 19.73 -44.48 15.46
CA SER A 242 19.84 -45.51 14.42
C SER A 242 20.86 -46.59 14.79
N LYS A 243 22.00 -46.22 15.40
CA LYS A 243 23.01 -47.18 15.87
C LYS A 243 22.53 -47.99 17.09
N ILE A 244 21.76 -47.37 17.99
CA ILE A 244 21.12 -48.08 19.09
C ILE A 244 20.17 -49.15 18.51
N ASP A 245 19.32 -48.77 17.57
CA ASP A 245 18.35 -49.68 16.96
C ASP A 245 19.05 -50.84 16.22
N GLU A 246 20.16 -50.58 15.54
CA GLU A 246 20.99 -51.62 14.90
C GLU A 246 21.54 -52.63 15.93
N ILE A 247 22.13 -52.12 17.03
CA ILE A 247 22.68 -52.95 18.11
C ILE A 247 21.58 -53.77 18.80
N LEU A 248 20.43 -53.16 19.05
CA LEU A 248 19.31 -53.80 19.73
C LEU A 248 18.59 -54.81 18.84
N THR A 249 18.52 -54.57 17.53
CA THR A 249 17.87 -55.49 16.58
C THR A 249 18.74 -56.70 16.26
N ASN A 250 20.07 -56.52 16.23
CA ASN A 250 21.00 -57.62 16.02
C ASN A 250 21.17 -58.46 17.29
N LYS A 251 20.37 -59.52 17.42
CA LYS A 251 20.42 -60.45 18.57
C LYS A 251 21.76 -61.19 18.72
N GLU A 252 22.58 -61.23 17.67
CA GLU A 252 23.92 -61.81 17.71
C GLU A 252 24.99 -60.81 18.15
N HIS A 253 24.64 -59.53 18.32
CA HIS A 253 25.58 -58.52 18.75
C HIS A 253 26.12 -58.79 20.16
N ALA A 254 27.38 -58.40 20.43
CA ALA A 254 28.06 -58.56 21.72
C ALA A 254 27.28 -57.96 22.91
N TYR A 255 26.40 -56.99 22.62
CA TYR A 255 25.47 -56.40 23.59
C TYR A 255 24.52 -57.45 24.20
N TRP A 256 24.02 -58.42 23.43
CA TRP A 256 23.10 -59.45 23.94
C TRP A 256 23.82 -60.67 24.55
N GLN A 257 25.12 -60.81 24.29
CA GLN A 257 25.91 -61.96 24.71
C GLN A 257 26.68 -61.67 26.00
N ARG A 258 26.07 -61.97 27.16
CA ARG A 258 26.65 -61.66 28.48
C ARG A 258 28.08 -62.18 28.72
N HIS A 259 28.45 -63.30 28.10
CA HIS A 259 29.77 -63.92 28.23
C HIS A 259 30.76 -63.50 27.15
N HIS A 260 30.36 -62.66 26.18
CA HIS A 260 31.25 -62.18 25.13
C HIS A 260 32.30 -61.22 25.73
N PRO A 261 33.59 -61.34 25.39
CA PRO A 261 34.64 -60.46 25.91
C PRO A 261 34.36 -58.96 25.68
N GLY A 262 33.68 -58.65 24.57
CA GLY A 262 33.26 -57.28 24.22
C GLY A 262 31.93 -56.81 24.81
N HIS A 263 31.23 -57.61 25.63
CA HIS A 263 29.89 -57.27 26.15
C HIS A 263 29.89 -55.97 26.95
N LYS A 264 30.85 -55.80 27.87
CA LYS A 264 30.95 -54.59 28.70
C LYS A 264 31.12 -53.32 27.86
N ALA A 265 32.02 -53.37 26.87
CA ALA A 265 32.25 -52.26 25.96
C ALA A 265 31.01 -51.95 25.09
N ALA A 266 30.28 -52.98 24.65
CA ALA A 266 29.05 -52.80 23.89
C ALA A 266 27.94 -52.15 24.73
N VAL A 267 27.83 -52.48 26.03
CA VAL A 267 26.88 -51.83 26.95
C VAL A 267 27.26 -50.37 27.20
N GLU A 268 28.54 -50.08 27.45
CA GLU A 268 29.04 -48.71 27.61
C GLU A 268 28.78 -47.87 26.35
N ARG A 269 28.98 -48.45 25.16
CA ARG A 269 28.68 -47.81 23.88
C ARG A 269 27.20 -47.44 23.74
N VAL A 270 26.27 -48.33 24.12
CA VAL A 270 24.83 -48.05 24.05
C VAL A 270 24.42 -46.97 25.05
N ILE A 271 25.02 -46.95 26.25
CA ILE A 271 24.80 -45.89 27.24
C ILE A 271 25.25 -44.53 26.69
N GLU A 272 26.45 -44.48 26.11
CA GLU A 272 26.99 -43.27 25.47
C GLU A 272 26.07 -42.80 24.34
N LEU A 273 25.63 -43.70 23.47
CA LEU A 273 24.68 -43.34 22.40
C LEU A 273 23.36 -42.80 22.96
N HIS A 274 22.83 -43.37 24.05
CA HIS A 274 21.61 -42.86 24.69
C HIS A 274 21.79 -41.45 25.26
N THR A 275 22.98 -41.11 25.76
CA THR A 275 23.27 -39.74 26.21
C THR A 275 23.30 -38.72 25.07
N LEU A 276 23.46 -39.16 23.82
CA LEU A 276 23.43 -38.30 22.62
C LEU A 276 22.01 -38.15 22.03
N THR A 277 21.05 -38.98 22.47
CA THR A 277 19.65 -38.97 21.99
C THR A 277 18.68 -38.14 22.82
N GLY A 278 19.07 -37.76 24.06
CA GLY A 278 18.24 -37.03 25.03
C GLY A 278 18.64 -35.57 25.18
#